data_AF-A0A1I2RLK9-F1
#
_entry.id   AF-A0A1I2RLK9-F1
#
_cell.length_a   1.000
_cell.length_b   1.000
_cell.length_c   1.000
_cell.angle_alpha   90.00
_cell.angle_beta   90.00
_cell.angle_gamma   90.00
#
_symmetry.space_group_name_H-M   'P 1'
#
loop_
_entity.id
_entity.type
_entity.pdbx_description
1 polymer ?
#
loop_
_entity_poly.entity_id
_entity_poly.type
_entity_poly.pdbx_seq_one_letter_code
_entity_poly.pdbx_strand_id
1 'polypeptide(L)'
;MKKNMAVAYSVFFLLLIIILDTACGTTNDEINQTNPNTVSDTSSAESAVTYSEEQRILYKIVIQRGKERFSFEEKDSNYCTLVSDVENLLIIAPRGGAGIDSSTLEKNVDVKDIDIIRESEKDSGNKVAVVENEGVWIRLYYNPYRPGQGMNDFKHKDVMVYIDPNDITNAYLARQNPDDLSKWDLILLPGYGPWLQKEIDMLLRLKTGF
;
A
#
# COMPACT_ATOMS: atom_id res chain seq x y z
N MET A 1 3.85 -54.44 18.85
CA MET A 1 5.21 -53.82 18.72
C MET A 1 5.22 -52.50 17.92
N LYS A 2 4.21 -51.61 18.05
CA LYS A 2 4.21 -50.29 17.36
C LYS A 2 4.05 -49.08 18.28
N LYS A 3 3.92 -49.26 19.61
CA LYS A 3 3.76 -48.16 20.58
C LYS A 3 5.07 -47.68 21.23
N ASN A 4 6.20 -48.34 20.99
CA ASN A 4 7.48 -47.99 21.65
C ASN A 4 8.41 -47.16 20.76
N MET A 5 8.01 -46.85 19.52
CA MET A 5 8.87 -46.12 18.57
C MET A 5 8.62 -44.60 18.61
N ALA A 6 7.45 -44.14 19.07
CA ALA A 6 7.10 -42.72 19.13
C ALA A 6 7.71 -41.98 20.34
N VAL A 7 7.99 -42.69 21.44
CA VAL A 7 8.56 -42.09 22.66
C VAL A 7 10.08 -41.86 22.52
N ALA A 8 10.77 -42.69 21.72
CA ALA A 8 12.22 -42.58 21.52
C ALA A 8 12.63 -41.34 20.69
N TYR A 9 11.81 -40.93 19.71
CA TYR A 9 12.10 -39.75 18.89
C TYR A 9 11.81 -38.42 19.61
N SER A 10 10.85 -38.39 20.54
CA SER A 10 10.49 -37.17 21.27
C SER A 10 11.51 -36.77 22.34
N VAL A 11 12.29 -37.72 22.87
CA VAL A 11 13.35 -37.43 23.86
C VAL A 11 14.66 -37.02 23.17
N PHE A 12 14.91 -37.50 21.95
CA PHE A 12 16.12 -37.18 21.19
C PHE A 12 16.13 -35.74 20.64
N PHE A 13 14.95 -35.18 20.33
CA PHE A 13 14.83 -33.79 19.85
C PHE A 13 14.96 -32.73 20.97
N LEU A 14 14.67 -33.11 22.23
CA LEU A 14 14.73 -32.20 23.38
C LEU A 14 16.14 -32.10 24.01
N LEU A 15 17.03 -33.03 23.66
CA LEU A 15 18.44 -33.04 24.10
C LEU A 15 19.39 -32.26 23.17
N LEU A 16 18.92 -31.83 21.99
CA LEU A 16 19.74 -31.15 20.98
C LEU A 16 19.74 -29.61 21.10
N ILE A 17 19.02 -29.04 22.06
CA ILE A 17 18.88 -27.58 22.24
C ILE A 17 19.74 -27.02 23.39
N ILE A 18 20.50 -27.85 24.12
CA ILE A 18 21.22 -27.41 25.33
C ILE A 18 22.73 -27.13 25.11
N ILE A 19 23.26 -27.25 23.89
CA ILE A 19 24.70 -27.02 23.66
C ILE A 19 24.88 -26.12 22.45
N LEU A 20 25.07 -24.82 22.69
CA LEU A 20 25.64 -23.74 21.85
C LEU A 20 25.08 -22.42 22.44
N ASP A 21 25.78 -21.48 23.07
CA ASP A 21 27.19 -21.27 23.33
C ASP A 21 27.29 -20.35 24.58
N THR A 22 28.19 -20.70 25.50
CA THR A 22 28.75 -19.76 26.46
C THR A 22 30.09 -19.23 25.97
N ALA A 23 30.27 -17.93 26.17
CA ALA A 23 31.53 -17.22 26.40
C ALA A 23 32.35 -16.74 25.18
N CYS A 24 32.40 -15.42 25.03
CA CYS A 24 33.67 -14.71 25.11
C CYS A 24 33.45 -13.32 25.72
N GLY A 25 34.13 -13.05 26.83
CA GLY A 25 34.16 -11.73 27.47
C GLY A 25 35.21 -10.83 26.85
N THR A 26 35.04 -9.52 27.01
CA THR A 26 36.15 -8.57 27.12
C THR A 26 35.68 -7.36 27.92
N THR A 27 36.44 -7.04 28.96
CA THR A 27 36.43 -5.78 29.71
C THR A 27 36.75 -4.59 28.80
N ASN A 28 36.17 -3.43 29.06
CA ASN A 28 36.89 -2.15 28.95
C ASN A 28 36.17 -1.03 29.73
N ASP A 29 37.01 -0.28 30.41
CA ASP A 29 36.74 0.79 31.36
C ASP A 29 36.12 2.06 30.74
N GLU A 30 35.64 2.90 31.65
CA GLU A 30 35.25 4.31 31.52
C GLU A 30 35.99 5.12 30.44
N ILE A 31 35.28 6.08 29.83
CA ILE A 31 35.61 7.51 29.90
C ILE A 31 34.34 8.32 29.58
N ASN A 32 33.89 9.08 30.58
CA ASN A 32 33.05 10.25 30.42
C ASN A 32 33.84 11.37 29.74
N GLN A 33 33.36 11.91 28.63
CA GLN A 33 33.65 13.30 28.24
C GLN A 33 32.42 13.98 27.64
N THR A 34 31.77 14.75 28.51
CA THR A 34 30.95 15.93 28.20
C THR A 34 31.81 16.94 27.45
N ASN A 35 31.28 17.58 26.40
CA ASN A 35 31.73 18.91 26.03
C ASN A 35 30.55 19.81 25.61
N PRO A 36 30.51 21.09 26.03
CA PRO A 36 29.38 21.98 25.90
C PRO A 36 29.53 22.97 24.73
N ASN A 37 28.42 23.68 24.48
CA ASN A 37 28.29 25.02 23.89
C ASN A 37 27.54 25.13 22.55
N THR A 38 26.28 25.54 22.73
CA THR A 38 25.43 26.35 21.86
C THR A 38 26.15 27.59 21.31
N VAL A 39 26.00 27.86 20.01
CA VAL A 39 25.89 29.22 19.46
C VAL A 39 24.76 29.22 18.43
N SER A 40 23.76 30.05 18.67
CA SER A 40 22.66 30.34 17.74
C SER A 40 23.14 31.32 16.68
N ASP A 41 22.85 31.04 15.41
CA ASP A 41 22.69 32.08 14.40
C ASP A 41 21.40 31.82 13.63
N THR A 42 20.47 32.77 13.78
CA THR A 42 19.24 32.89 13.02
C THR A 42 19.58 33.17 11.57
N SER A 43 19.21 32.26 10.67
CA SER A 43 18.86 32.63 9.31
C SER A 43 17.51 32.01 8.97
N SER A 44 16.57 32.88 8.64
CA SER A 44 15.25 32.53 8.14
C SER A 44 15.41 31.80 6.82
N ALA A 45 15.27 30.48 6.85
CA ALA A 45 14.98 29.67 5.68
C ALA A 45 13.59 29.08 5.93
N GLU A 46 12.62 29.47 5.11
CA GLU A 46 11.42 28.69 4.92
C GLU A 46 11.85 27.24 4.69
N SER A 47 11.41 26.36 5.58
CA SER A 47 11.65 24.93 5.50
C SER A 47 10.96 24.40 4.25
N ALA A 48 11.63 24.46 3.10
CA ALA A 48 11.32 23.61 1.98
C ALA A 48 11.54 22.18 2.46
N VAL A 49 10.46 21.53 2.88
CA VAL A 49 10.47 20.10 3.23
C VAL A 49 10.93 19.38 1.98
N THR A 50 12.20 18.98 1.96
CA THR A 50 12.75 18.12 0.92
C THR A 50 12.22 16.74 1.23
N TYR A 51 11.05 16.41 0.69
CA TYR A 51 10.50 15.08 0.78
C TYR A 51 11.44 14.13 0.04
N SER A 52 11.99 13.16 0.76
CA SER A 52 12.66 12.03 0.13
C SER A 52 11.62 11.28 -0.71
N GLU A 53 11.94 11.02 -1.98
CA GLU A 53 11.09 10.17 -2.84
C GLU A 53 10.98 8.72 -2.31
N GLU A 54 11.74 8.36 -1.28
CA GLU A 54 11.69 7.07 -0.59
C GLU A 54 10.57 6.97 0.45
N GLN A 55 9.76 8.02 0.64
CA GLN A 55 8.57 8.00 1.50
C GLN A 55 7.29 7.95 0.66
N ARG A 56 6.38 7.04 1.03
CA ARG A 56 5.00 7.04 0.49
C ARG A 56 4.23 8.15 1.18
N ILE A 57 3.89 9.19 0.43
CA ILE A 57 3.11 10.33 0.92
C ILE A 57 1.79 10.37 0.17
N LEU A 58 0.74 9.82 0.80
CA LEU A 58 -0.64 9.92 0.33
C LEU A 58 -1.14 11.33 0.61
N TYR A 59 -1.72 12.03 -0.37
CA TYR A 59 -2.25 13.39 -0.13
C TYR A 59 -3.73 13.56 -0.49
N LYS A 60 -4.30 12.66 -1.30
CA LYS A 60 -5.72 12.69 -1.70
C LYS A 60 -6.26 11.27 -1.89
N ILE A 61 -7.49 11.05 -1.47
CA ILE A 61 -8.25 9.82 -1.72
C ILE A 61 -9.49 10.21 -2.52
N VAL A 62 -9.73 9.53 -3.64
CA VAL A 62 -10.97 9.69 -4.40
C VAL A 62 -11.66 8.35 -4.54
N ILE A 63 -12.96 8.33 -4.30
CA ILE A 63 -13.80 7.15 -4.38
C ILE A 63 -14.94 7.42 -5.33
N GLN A 64 -15.32 6.44 -6.14
CA GLN A 64 -16.55 6.47 -6.88
C GLN A 64 -17.42 5.27 -6.52
N ARG A 65 -18.71 5.54 -6.28
CA ARG A 65 -19.78 4.55 -6.13
C ARG A 65 -20.89 4.88 -7.12
N GLY A 66 -21.01 4.06 -8.17
CA GLY A 66 -21.94 4.34 -9.26
C GLY A 66 -21.60 5.69 -9.90
N LYS A 67 -22.52 6.66 -9.82
CA LYS A 67 -22.33 8.03 -10.34
C LYS A 67 -21.81 9.01 -9.30
N GLU A 68 -21.70 8.61 -8.04
CA GLU A 68 -21.28 9.51 -6.97
C GLU A 68 -19.77 9.42 -6.79
N ARG A 69 -19.09 10.57 -6.79
CA ARG A 69 -17.65 10.69 -6.59
C ARG A 69 -17.36 11.51 -5.35
N PHE A 70 -16.52 11.00 -4.47
CA PHE A 70 -16.16 11.58 -3.18
C PHE A 70 -14.66 11.82 -3.11
N SER A 71 -14.25 12.98 -2.58
CA SER A 71 -12.84 13.33 -2.39
C SER A 71 -12.55 13.62 -0.92
N PHE A 72 -11.49 13.00 -0.39
CA PHE A 72 -11.02 13.13 0.98
C PHE A 72 -9.54 13.55 1.01
N GLU A 73 -9.14 14.29 2.05
CA GLU A 73 -7.73 14.65 2.28
C GLU A 73 -7.02 13.54 3.09
N GLU A 74 -5.68 13.48 3.04
CA GLU A 74 -4.88 12.50 3.81
C GLU A 74 -5.22 12.50 5.30
N LYS A 75 -5.45 13.65 5.92
CA LYS A 75 -5.78 13.72 7.35
C LYS A 75 -7.07 12.96 7.70
N ASP A 76 -7.92 12.68 6.71
CA ASP A 76 -9.13 11.89 6.86
C ASP A 76 -8.87 10.37 6.74
N SER A 77 -7.66 9.97 6.32
CA SER A 77 -7.22 8.59 6.03
C SER A 77 -6.92 7.75 7.26
N ASN A 78 -6.62 8.37 8.41
CA ASN A 78 -6.31 7.68 9.68
C ASN A 78 -7.45 6.76 10.19
N TYR A 79 -8.61 6.80 9.53
CA TYR A 79 -9.78 5.96 9.83
C TYR A 79 -10.25 5.11 8.64
N CYS A 80 -9.45 4.98 7.59
CA CYS A 80 -9.84 4.30 6.36
C CYS A 80 -9.11 2.95 6.24
N THR A 81 -9.71 1.89 6.77
CA THR A 81 -9.20 0.51 6.63
C THR A 81 -8.97 0.13 5.17
N LEU A 82 -9.83 0.60 4.27
CA LEU A 82 -9.71 0.39 2.83
C LEU A 82 -8.40 0.94 2.24
N VAL A 83 -7.84 2.04 2.76
CA VAL A 83 -6.52 2.53 2.31
C VAL A 83 -5.45 1.51 2.64
N SER A 84 -5.42 1.03 3.89
CA SER A 84 -4.47 -0.01 4.33
C SER A 84 -4.65 -1.32 3.55
N ASP A 85 -5.88 -1.70 3.22
CA ASP A 85 -6.15 -2.88 2.40
C ASP A 85 -5.61 -2.74 0.98
N VAL A 86 -5.78 -1.57 0.35
CA VAL A 86 -5.22 -1.27 -0.97
C VAL A 86 -3.69 -1.27 -0.93
N GLU A 87 -3.07 -0.69 0.10
CA GLU A 87 -1.62 -0.72 0.29
C GLU A 87 -1.10 -2.14 0.52
N ASN A 88 -1.83 -2.97 1.26
CA ASN A 88 -1.50 -4.38 1.40
C ASN A 88 -1.60 -5.12 0.07
N LEU A 89 -2.64 -4.86 -0.74
CA LEU A 89 -2.80 -5.42 -2.09
C LEU A 89 -1.63 -5.04 -3.01
N LEU A 90 -1.17 -3.80 -2.95
CA LEU A 90 0.00 -3.32 -3.70
C LEU A 90 1.25 -4.16 -3.42
N ILE A 91 1.40 -4.67 -2.21
CA ILE A 91 2.49 -5.53 -1.79
C ILE A 91 2.22 -7.00 -2.18
N ILE A 92 1.05 -7.55 -1.88
CA ILE A 92 0.84 -9.00 -2.00
C ILE A 92 0.46 -9.46 -3.41
N ALA A 93 -0.27 -8.63 -4.18
CA ALA A 93 -0.79 -9.03 -5.49
C ALA A 93 0.32 -9.34 -6.51
N PRO A 94 1.36 -8.50 -6.67
CA PRO A 94 2.48 -8.82 -7.56
C PRO A 94 3.29 -10.05 -7.14
N ARG A 95 3.10 -10.52 -5.90
CA ARG A 95 3.81 -11.67 -5.30
C ARG A 95 2.96 -12.94 -5.26
N GLY A 96 1.75 -12.90 -5.81
CA GLY A 96 0.83 -14.04 -5.86
C GLY A 96 0.19 -14.39 -4.50
N GLY A 97 0.09 -13.41 -3.59
CA GLY A 97 -0.55 -13.60 -2.29
C GLY A 97 -2.09 -13.65 -2.38
N ALA A 98 -2.74 -14.16 -1.33
CA ALA A 98 -4.20 -14.12 -1.15
C ALA A 98 -5.02 -14.67 -2.35
N GLY A 99 -4.52 -15.72 -3.01
CA GLY A 99 -5.19 -16.37 -4.14
C GLY A 99 -5.09 -15.62 -5.47
N ILE A 100 -4.25 -14.58 -5.55
CA ILE A 100 -4.02 -13.78 -6.75
C ILE A 100 -2.97 -14.48 -7.62
N ASP A 101 -3.22 -14.57 -8.92
CA ASP A 101 -2.21 -15.06 -9.88
C ASP A 101 -1.36 -13.90 -10.38
N SER A 102 -0.09 -13.87 -9.95
CA SER A 102 0.88 -12.87 -10.39
C SER A 102 1.18 -12.89 -11.90
N SER A 103 0.83 -13.97 -12.61
CA SER A 103 0.98 -14.07 -14.06
C SER A 103 0.05 -13.12 -14.84
N THR A 104 -1.01 -12.64 -14.18
CA THR A 104 -1.95 -11.65 -14.72
C THR A 104 -1.41 -10.22 -14.73
N LEU A 105 -0.16 -10.01 -14.28
CA LEU A 105 0.48 -8.71 -14.29
C LEU A 105 0.75 -8.24 -15.73
N GLU A 106 -0.04 -7.26 -16.16
CA GLU A 106 0.18 -6.51 -17.38
C GLU A 106 0.97 -5.25 -17.07
N LYS A 107 2.05 -4.99 -17.81
CA LYS A 107 2.96 -3.87 -17.54
C LYS A 107 2.86 -2.78 -18.59
N ASN A 108 2.98 -1.53 -18.15
CA ASN A 108 3.01 -0.35 -19.01
C ASN A 108 1.82 -0.25 -19.99
N VAL A 109 0.62 -0.61 -19.52
CA VAL A 109 -0.63 -0.38 -20.23
C VAL A 109 -0.88 1.13 -20.32
N ASP A 110 -1.29 1.61 -21.49
CA ASP A 110 -1.54 3.03 -21.70
C ASP A 110 -2.88 3.43 -21.08
N VAL A 111 -2.93 4.58 -20.39
CA VAL A 111 -4.15 5.08 -19.76
C VAL A 111 -5.32 5.23 -20.73
N LYS A 112 -5.03 5.52 -22.02
CA LYS A 112 -6.06 5.63 -23.05
C LYS A 112 -6.80 4.30 -23.31
N ASP A 113 -6.18 3.18 -22.97
CA ASP A 113 -6.71 1.83 -23.17
C ASP A 113 -7.49 1.35 -21.93
N ILE A 114 -7.58 2.17 -20.87
CA ILE A 114 -8.22 1.83 -19.59
C ILE A 114 -9.25 2.91 -19.22
N ASP A 115 -10.49 2.74 -19.71
CA ASP A 115 -11.55 3.76 -19.58
C ASP A 115 -11.78 4.24 -18.15
N ILE A 116 -11.85 3.32 -17.18
CA ILE A 116 -12.13 3.68 -15.78
C ILE A 116 -11.02 4.54 -15.16
N ILE A 117 -9.75 4.29 -15.53
CA ILE A 117 -8.61 5.08 -15.06
C ILE A 117 -8.63 6.45 -15.74
N ARG A 118 -8.82 6.50 -17.06
CA ARG A 118 -8.96 7.75 -17.83
C ARG A 118 -10.08 8.64 -17.28
N GLU A 119 -11.24 8.07 -16.95
CA GLU A 119 -12.37 8.79 -16.37
C GLU A 119 -12.13 9.25 -14.91
N SER A 120 -11.25 8.55 -14.18
CA SER A 120 -10.87 8.92 -12.81
C SER A 120 -9.95 10.15 -12.75
N GLU A 121 -9.22 10.45 -13.84
CA GLU A 121 -8.34 11.63 -13.95
C GLU A 121 -9.10 12.96 -14.08
N LYS A 122 -10.38 12.89 -14.45
CA LYS A 122 -11.24 14.07 -14.53
C LYS A 122 -11.54 14.57 -13.12
N ASP A 123 -10.75 15.53 -12.63
CA ASP A 123 -10.98 16.14 -11.33
C ASP A 123 -12.29 16.91 -11.34
N SER A 124 -13.17 16.63 -10.37
CA SER A 124 -14.40 17.37 -10.20
C SER A 124 -14.21 18.60 -9.31
N GLY A 125 -13.06 18.74 -8.63
CA GLY A 125 -12.75 19.83 -7.68
C GLY A 125 -13.67 19.91 -6.45
N ASN A 126 -14.76 19.12 -6.44
CA ASN A 126 -15.79 19.10 -5.42
C ASN A 126 -15.57 17.93 -4.46
N LYS A 127 -15.87 18.14 -3.18
CA LYS A 127 -15.85 17.07 -2.16
C LYS A 127 -16.81 15.92 -2.51
N VAL A 128 -17.94 16.25 -3.12
CA VAL A 128 -18.92 15.31 -3.66
C VAL A 128 -19.34 15.80 -5.04
N ALA A 129 -19.31 14.91 -6.04
CA ALA A 129 -19.75 15.20 -7.40
C ALA A 129 -20.59 14.06 -7.96
N VAL A 130 -21.47 14.39 -8.91
CA VAL A 130 -22.18 13.39 -9.72
C VAL A 130 -21.52 13.37 -11.10
N VAL A 131 -21.12 12.19 -11.55
CA VAL A 131 -20.46 11.98 -12.85
C VAL A 131 -21.39 11.22 -13.81
N GLU A 132 -21.12 11.34 -15.11
CA GLU A 132 -21.95 10.70 -16.15
C GLU A 132 -21.77 9.18 -16.17
N ASN A 133 -20.50 8.73 -16.10
CA ASN A 133 -20.11 7.34 -16.20
C ASN A 133 -20.13 6.66 -14.83
N GLU A 134 -20.79 5.51 -14.77
CA GLU A 134 -20.82 4.67 -13.58
C GLU A 134 -19.49 3.96 -13.35
N GLY A 135 -19.16 3.69 -12.09
CA GLY A 135 -17.95 3.00 -11.70
C GLY A 135 -17.89 2.73 -10.21
N VAL A 136 -17.14 1.71 -9.82
CA VAL A 136 -16.87 1.37 -8.42
C VAL A 136 -15.37 1.25 -8.26
N TRP A 137 -14.76 2.22 -7.58
CA TRP A 137 -13.31 2.29 -7.44
C TRP A 137 -12.87 3.20 -6.31
N ILE A 138 -11.63 2.97 -5.87
CA ILE A 138 -10.85 3.86 -5.00
C ILE A 138 -9.52 4.18 -5.69
N ARG A 139 -9.14 5.45 -5.72
CA ARG A 139 -7.84 5.94 -6.18
C ARG A 139 -7.14 6.69 -5.05
N LEU A 140 -5.92 6.26 -4.78
CA LEU A 140 -5.00 6.81 -3.82
C LEU A 140 -3.95 7.64 -4.57
N TYR A 141 -3.90 8.93 -4.29
CA TYR A 141 -2.98 9.87 -4.92
C TYR A 141 -1.76 10.07 -4.02
N TYR A 142 -0.60 9.58 -4.45
CA TYR A 142 0.66 9.76 -3.73
C TYR A 142 1.58 10.75 -4.43
N ASN A 143 2.54 11.34 -3.70
CA ASN A 143 3.73 11.87 -4.36
C ASN A 143 4.48 10.73 -5.10
N PRO A 144 5.21 11.00 -6.20
CA PRO A 144 5.97 9.95 -6.87
C PRO A 144 6.89 9.25 -5.85
N TYR A 145 6.69 7.95 -5.70
CA TYR A 145 7.41 7.11 -4.75
C TYR A 145 8.43 6.24 -5.49
N ARG A 146 9.68 6.31 -5.05
CA ARG A 146 10.80 5.51 -5.53
C ARG A 146 11.48 4.86 -4.32
N PRO A 147 11.26 3.56 -4.07
CA PRO A 147 11.87 2.89 -2.93
C PRO A 147 13.40 2.96 -3.04
N GLY A 148 14.05 3.22 -1.91
CA GLY A 148 15.50 3.17 -1.78
C GLY A 148 16.05 1.78 -2.03
N GLN A 149 17.37 1.69 -2.26
CA GLN A 149 18.03 0.43 -2.55
C GLN A 149 17.85 -0.58 -1.38
N GLY A 150 17.42 -1.81 -1.71
CA GLY A 150 17.20 -2.87 -0.73
C GLY A 150 15.82 -2.88 -0.06
N MET A 151 14.97 -1.89 -0.33
CA MET A 151 13.57 -1.90 0.12
C MET A 151 12.73 -2.88 -0.71
N ASN A 152 11.94 -3.71 -0.04
CA ASN A 152 11.05 -4.68 -0.68
C ASN A 152 9.70 -4.05 -1.06
N ASP A 153 9.72 -2.98 -1.85
CA ASP A 153 8.53 -2.24 -2.28
C ASP A 153 8.60 -1.90 -3.78
N PHE A 154 7.53 -1.34 -4.33
CA PHE A 154 7.42 -1.00 -5.74
C PHE A 154 7.27 0.50 -5.93
N LYS A 155 8.04 1.07 -6.87
CA LYS A 155 7.85 2.46 -7.30
C LYS A 155 6.43 2.68 -7.85
N HIS A 156 5.82 3.81 -7.54
CA HIS A 156 4.49 4.19 -8.05
C HIS A 156 4.23 5.68 -7.91
N LYS A 157 3.29 6.21 -8.71
CA LYS A 157 2.67 7.51 -8.46
C LYS A 157 1.32 7.30 -7.79
N ASP A 158 0.27 7.00 -8.54
CA ASP A 158 -1.04 6.69 -7.98
C ASP A 158 -1.30 5.19 -7.93
N VAL A 159 -2.20 4.78 -7.02
CA VAL A 159 -2.67 3.40 -6.89
C VAL A 159 -4.18 3.41 -6.94
N MET A 160 -4.77 2.49 -7.69
CA MET A 160 -6.22 2.39 -7.85
C MET A 160 -6.67 0.95 -7.75
N VAL A 161 -7.81 0.71 -7.10
CA VAL A 161 -8.52 -0.56 -7.18
C VAL A 161 -9.90 -0.29 -7.75
N TYR A 162 -10.28 -1.03 -8.78
CA TYR A 162 -11.55 -0.83 -9.47
C TYR A 162 -12.21 -2.15 -9.86
N ILE A 163 -13.54 -2.16 -9.92
CA ILE A 163 -14.31 -3.29 -10.46
C ILE A 163 -14.29 -3.22 -11.98
N ASP A 164 -14.01 -4.35 -12.65
CA ASP A 164 -14.11 -4.42 -14.11
C ASP A 164 -15.58 -4.26 -14.52
N PRO A 165 -15.93 -3.27 -15.37
CA PRO A 165 -17.29 -3.12 -15.85
C PRO A 165 -17.78 -4.31 -16.69
N ASN A 166 -16.88 -5.11 -17.27
CA ASN A 166 -17.23 -6.29 -18.06
C ASN A 166 -17.43 -7.54 -17.20
N ASP A 167 -16.82 -7.58 -16.01
CA ASP A 167 -16.93 -8.68 -15.06
C ASP A 167 -16.90 -8.16 -13.61
N ILE A 168 -18.09 -7.86 -13.10
CA ILE A 168 -18.27 -7.29 -11.76
C ILE A 168 -17.83 -8.24 -10.63
N THR A 169 -17.56 -9.52 -10.92
CA THR A 169 -17.07 -10.47 -9.92
C THR A 169 -15.61 -10.20 -9.58
N ASN A 170 -14.86 -9.60 -10.50
CA ASN A 170 -13.44 -9.34 -10.39
C ASN A 170 -13.16 -7.85 -10.17
N ALA A 171 -11.98 -7.58 -9.64
CA ALA A 171 -11.42 -6.24 -9.58
C ALA A 171 -10.03 -6.23 -10.20
N TYR A 172 -9.49 -5.03 -10.40
CA TYR A 172 -8.11 -4.82 -10.81
C TYR A 172 -7.41 -3.92 -9.81
N LEU A 173 -6.17 -4.27 -9.50
CA LEU A 173 -5.21 -3.35 -8.90
C LEU A 173 -4.42 -2.69 -10.01
N ALA A 174 -4.45 -1.37 -10.06
CA ALA A 174 -3.70 -0.56 -11.00
C ALA A 174 -2.66 0.29 -10.26
N ARG A 175 -1.43 0.29 -10.77
CA ARG A 175 -0.31 1.04 -10.22
C ARG A 175 0.29 1.94 -11.30
N GLN A 176 0.25 3.25 -11.11
CA GLN A 176 0.78 4.22 -12.07
C GLN A 176 2.31 4.26 -11.99
N ASN A 177 2.96 4.33 -13.15
CA ASN A 177 4.39 4.50 -13.23
C ASN A 177 4.77 5.95 -12.83
N PRO A 178 5.70 6.16 -11.88
CA PRO A 178 6.10 7.50 -11.46
C PRO A 178 6.99 8.23 -12.46
N ASP A 179 7.54 7.53 -13.45
CA ASP A 179 8.42 8.08 -14.48
C ASP A 179 7.68 8.37 -15.80
N ASP A 180 6.51 7.74 -16.00
CA ASP A 180 5.63 7.97 -17.15
C ASP A 180 4.17 7.87 -16.71
N LEU A 181 3.54 9.03 -16.50
CA LEU A 181 2.17 9.12 -15.95
C LEU A 181 1.10 8.56 -16.90
N SER A 182 1.43 8.32 -18.17
CA SER A 182 0.52 7.67 -19.12
C SER A 182 0.47 6.15 -18.95
N LYS A 183 1.37 5.56 -18.15
CA LYS A 183 1.57 4.11 -18.05
C LYS A 183 1.15 3.56 -16.70
N TRP A 184 0.45 2.43 -16.76
CA TRP A 184 -0.07 1.72 -15.61
C TRP A 184 0.30 0.24 -15.68
N ASP A 185 0.61 -0.34 -14.54
CA ASP A 185 0.67 -1.78 -14.38
C ASP A 185 -0.66 -2.26 -13.80
N LEU A 186 -1.24 -3.33 -14.36
CA LEU A 186 -2.53 -3.89 -13.97
C LEU A 186 -2.36 -5.32 -13.47
N ILE A 187 -3.06 -5.67 -12.39
CA ILE A 187 -3.12 -7.03 -11.85
C ILE A 187 -4.57 -7.38 -11.60
N LEU A 188 -5.02 -8.52 -12.13
CA LEU A 188 -6.35 -9.05 -11.88
C LEU A 188 -6.46 -9.50 -10.41
N LEU A 189 -7.57 -9.16 -9.76
CA LEU A 189 -7.94 -9.58 -8.42
C LEU A 189 -9.19 -10.48 -8.50
N PRO A 190 -9.03 -11.81 -8.66
CA PRO A 190 -10.14 -12.72 -8.90
C PRO A 190 -11.10 -12.79 -7.70
N GLY A 191 -12.38 -12.48 -7.89
CA GLY A 191 -13.41 -12.52 -6.85
C GLY A 191 -13.43 -11.31 -5.91
N TYR A 192 -12.58 -10.29 -6.14
CA TYR A 192 -12.49 -9.11 -5.26
C TYR A 192 -13.53 -8.03 -5.57
N GLY A 193 -14.31 -8.15 -6.64
CA GLY A 193 -15.34 -7.16 -7.00
C GLY A 193 -16.36 -6.92 -5.88
N PRO A 194 -17.06 -7.96 -5.39
CA PRO A 194 -18.01 -7.83 -4.29
C PRO A 194 -17.39 -7.32 -2.98
N TRP A 195 -16.13 -7.67 -2.72
CA TRP A 195 -15.38 -7.16 -1.57
C TRP A 195 -15.18 -5.64 -1.69
N LEU A 196 -14.67 -5.17 -2.83
CA LEU A 196 -14.41 -3.74 -3.05
C LEU A 196 -15.69 -2.92 -2.91
N GLN A 197 -16.79 -3.39 -3.51
CA GLN A 197 -18.08 -2.71 -3.41
C GLN A 197 -18.52 -2.57 -1.96
N LYS A 198 -18.44 -3.65 -1.18
CA LYS A 198 -18.81 -3.66 0.24
C LYS A 198 -17.95 -2.70 1.07
N GLU A 199 -16.63 -2.69 0.87
CA GLU A 199 -15.72 -1.81 1.61
C GLU A 199 -15.97 -0.33 1.27
N ILE A 200 -16.21 -0.01 0.00
CA ILE A 200 -16.59 1.35 -0.43
C ILE A 200 -17.91 1.76 0.22
N ASP A 201 -18.93 0.90 0.17
CA ASP A 201 -20.24 1.19 0.78
C ASP A 201 -20.11 1.43 2.29
N MET A 202 -19.32 0.61 2.99
CA MET A 202 -19.10 0.75 4.43
C MET A 202 -18.38 2.06 4.75
N LEU A 203 -17.30 2.37 4.01
CA LEU A 203 -16.53 3.59 4.21
C LEU A 203 -17.38 4.85 3.97
N LEU A 204 -18.13 4.88 2.86
CA LEU A 204 -19.00 6.00 2.55
C LEU A 204 -20.08 6.17 3.61
N ARG A 205 -20.66 5.07 4.12
CA ARG A 205 -21.62 5.14 5.21
C ARG A 205 -21.03 5.70 6.49
N LEU A 206 -19.80 5.31 6.83
CA LEU A 206 -19.09 5.83 8.00
C LEU A 206 -18.71 7.32 7.86
N LYS A 207 -18.36 7.77 6.65
CA LYS A 207 -17.89 9.13 6.40
C LYS A 207 -19.01 10.13 6.09
N THR A 208 -20.09 9.67 5.48
CA THR A 208 -21.18 10.53 5.00
C THR A 208 -22.48 10.36 5.78
N GLY A 209 -22.65 9.26 6.52
CA GLY A 209 -23.84 8.97 7.31
C GLY A 209 -25.02 8.40 6.52
N PHE A 210 -24.87 8.18 5.21
CA PHE A 210 -25.89 7.60 4.32
C PHE A 210 -25.63 6.11 4.05
#